data_AF-A0A1Q7AS17-F1
#
_entry.id   AF-A0A1Q7AS17-F1
#
_cell.length_a   1.000
_cell.length_b   1.000
_cell.length_c   1.000
_cell.angle_alpha   90.00
_cell.angle_beta   90.00
_cell.angle_gamma   90.00
#
_symmetry.space_group_name_H-M   'P 1'
#
loop_
_entity.id
_entity.type
_entity.pdbx_description
1 polymer ?
#
loop_
_entity_poly.entity_id
_entity_poly.type
_entity_poly.pdbx_seq_one_letter_code
_entity_poly.pdbx_strand_id
1 'polypeptide(L)'
;MFTRRAATSDWHVQATRVLVSVGTVHEARQVLFDNDTRLLIATSFDGDWDVYIEDFARTRVLQDWAEFLVHCEGYPDAAGVASLSLDEQKEFLTAHQVTAALYDRSYPDVTAKEILKALRVQTVFQQLLDEASS
;
A
#
# COMPACT_ATOMS: atom_id res chain seq x y z
N MET A 1 11.36 13.19 -10.00
CA MET A 1 11.05 14.28 -9.03
C MET A 1 9.75 13.91 -8.33
N PHE A 2 9.84 13.52 -7.06
CA PHE A 2 8.69 13.17 -6.23
C PHE A 2 7.96 14.46 -5.85
N THR A 3 6.78 14.71 -6.42
CA THR A 3 5.99 15.90 -6.12
C THR A 3 4.87 15.53 -5.15
N ARG A 4 4.64 16.35 -4.12
CA ARG A 4 3.42 16.22 -3.29
C ARG A 4 2.21 16.38 -4.21
N ARG A 5 1.41 15.31 -4.35
CA ARG A 5 0.22 15.28 -5.21
C ARG A 5 -1.04 15.26 -4.36
N ALA A 6 -2.10 15.89 -4.87
CA ALA A 6 -3.39 15.88 -4.20
C ALA A 6 -4.00 14.47 -4.19
N ALA A 7 -4.65 14.12 -3.08
CA ALA A 7 -5.35 12.83 -2.89
C ALA A 7 -6.52 12.62 -3.87
N THR A 8 -6.98 13.68 -4.55
CA THR A 8 -8.07 13.62 -5.53
C THR A 8 -7.59 13.45 -6.97
N SER A 9 -6.29 13.25 -7.21
CA SER A 9 -5.76 13.04 -8.55
C SER A 9 -6.14 11.66 -9.11
N ASP A 10 -6.25 11.55 -10.44
CA ASP A 10 -6.51 10.27 -11.14
C ASP A 10 -5.53 9.17 -10.73
N TRP A 11 -4.29 9.56 -10.43
CA TRP A 11 -3.27 8.65 -9.89
C TRP A 11 -3.73 7.98 -8.58
N HIS A 12 -4.34 8.73 -7.66
CA HIS A 12 -4.77 8.21 -6.37
C HIS A 12 -5.90 7.20 -6.53
N VAL A 13 -6.82 7.44 -7.48
CA VAL A 13 -7.89 6.50 -7.82
C VAL A 13 -7.32 5.20 -8.40
N GLN A 14 -6.34 5.29 -9.29
CA GLN A 14 -5.70 4.10 -9.87
C GLN A 14 -4.88 3.33 -8.84
N ALA A 15 -4.06 4.02 -8.03
CA ALA A 15 -3.31 3.42 -6.94
C ALA A 15 -4.23 2.70 -5.94
N THR A 16 -5.37 3.33 -5.59
CA THR A 16 -6.38 2.71 -4.74
C THR A 16 -6.93 1.43 -5.36
N ARG A 17 -7.22 1.41 -6.66
CA ARG A 17 -7.70 0.20 -7.35
C ARG A 17 -6.66 -0.93 -7.32
N VAL A 18 -5.39 -0.61 -7.54
CA VAL A 18 -4.30 -1.58 -7.47
C VAL A 18 -4.20 -2.17 -6.06
N LEU A 19 -4.19 -1.33 -5.02
CA LEU A 19 -4.11 -1.79 -3.63
C LEU A 19 -5.32 -2.63 -3.21
N VAL A 20 -6.54 -2.24 -3.62
CA VAL A 20 -7.75 -3.04 -3.40
C VAL A 20 -7.67 -4.41 -4.08
N SER A 21 -7.03 -4.49 -5.26
CA SER A 21 -6.86 -5.77 -5.98
C SER A 21 -5.87 -6.73 -5.30
N VAL A 22 -4.93 -6.23 -4.49
CA VAL A 22 -4.08 -7.07 -3.62
C VAL A 22 -4.96 -7.83 -2.62
N GLY A 23 -6.00 -7.18 -2.10
CA GLY A 23 -7.03 -7.81 -1.27
C GLY A 23 -6.61 -8.13 0.17
N THR A 24 -5.39 -7.74 0.56
CA THR A 24 -4.85 -7.87 1.94
C THR A 24 -4.43 -6.53 2.54
N VAL A 25 -4.45 -5.43 1.77
CA VAL A 25 -4.05 -4.10 2.24
C VAL A 25 -5.23 -3.35 2.84
N HIS A 26 -5.05 -2.82 4.05
CA HIS A 26 -5.99 -1.88 4.68
C HIS A 26 -5.64 -0.43 4.37
N GLU A 27 -4.35 -0.09 4.44
CA GLU A 27 -3.86 1.26 4.15
C GLU A 27 -2.42 1.22 3.65
N ALA A 28 -2.06 2.22 2.85
CA ALA A 28 -0.69 2.49 2.43
C ALA A 28 -0.44 3.99 2.43
N ARG A 29 0.60 4.44 3.15
CA ARG A 29 1.00 5.84 3.19
C ARG A 29 2.47 5.99 2.86
N GLN A 30 2.76 6.99 2.04
CA GLN A 30 4.10 7.45 1.71
C GLN A 30 4.24 8.88 2.23
N VAL A 31 5.28 9.13 3.01
CA VAL A 31 5.49 10.42 3.69
C VAL A 31 6.91 10.87 3.44
N LEU A 32 7.05 12.05 2.86
CA LEU A 32 8.30 12.80 2.89
C LEU A 32 8.33 13.67 4.15
N PHE A 33 9.39 13.52 4.94
CA PHE A 33 9.60 14.27 6.17
C PHE A 33 11.05 14.72 6.28
N ASP A 34 11.36 15.50 7.32
CA ASP A 34 12.70 16.05 7.53
C ASP A 34 13.18 16.85 6.29
N ASN A 35 12.43 17.90 5.94
CA ASN A 35 12.67 18.72 4.74
C ASN A 35 12.73 17.92 3.44
N ASP A 36 11.86 16.91 3.31
CA ASP A 36 11.77 16.00 2.16
C ASP A 36 13.09 15.23 1.88
N THR A 37 13.95 15.05 2.90
CA THR A 37 15.19 14.26 2.81
C THR A 37 15.03 12.82 3.28
N ARG A 38 13.91 12.50 3.92
CA ARG A 38 13.60 11.14 4.40
C ARG A 38 12.24 10.69 3.90
N LEU A 39 12.16 9.41 3.56
CA LEU A 39 10.95 8.72 3.14
C LEU A 39 10.49 7.74 4.22
N LEU A 40 9.22 7.81 4.58
CA LEU A 40 8.53 6.77 5.35
C LEU A 40 7.47 6.13 4.45
N ILE A 41 7.50 4.81 4.36
CA ILE A 41 6.39 4.01 3.86
C ILE A 41 5.82 3.25 5.03
N ALA A 42 4.51 3.37 5.25
CA ALA A 42 3.82 2.57 6.26
C ALA A 42 2.58 1.94 5.64
N THR A 43 2.44 0.64 5.84
CA THR A 43 1.30 -0.14 5.35
C THR A 43 0.75 -0.97 6.48
N SER A 44 -0.57 -1.10 6.54
CA SER A 44 -1.24 -2.10 7.37
C SER A 44 -1.91 -3.11 6.45
N PHE A 45 -1.72 -4.39 6.74
CA PHE A 45 -2.15 -5.49 5.89
C PHE A 45 -2.55 -6.71 6.74
N ASP A 46 -3.20 -7.66 6.08
CA ASP A 46 -3.55 -8.97 6.63
C ASP A 46 -2.36 -9.93 6.54
N GLY A 47 -2.14 -10.72 7.60
CA GLY A 47 -1.15 -11.79 7.61
C GLY A 47 0.30 -11.33 7.77
N ASP A 48 1.21 -12.22 7.37
CA ASP A 48 2.66 -12.04 7.57
C ASP A 48 3.30 -11.18 6.49
N TRP A 49 4.43 -10.56 6.83
CA TRP A 49 5.17 -9.66 5.94
C TRP A 49 5.57 -10.31 4.61
N ASP A 50 6.01 -11.58 4.62
CA ASP A 50 6.41 -12.30 3.41
C ASP A 50 5.23 -12.48 2.44
N VAL A 51 4.05 -12.83 2.96
CA VAL A 51 2.84 -12.98 2.14
C VAL A 51 2.45 -11.65 1.53
N TYR A 52 2.49 -10.59 2.33
CA TYR A 52 2.19 -9.24 1.90
C TYR A 52 3.12 -8.75 0.77
N ILE A 53 4.44 -8.94 0.91
CA ILE A 53 5.39 -8.46 -0.10
C ILE A 53 5.33 -9.28 -1.38
N GLU A 54 5.03 -10.58 -1.28
CA GLU A 54 4.75 -11.44 -2.44
C GLU A 54 3.47 -11.02 -3.17
N ASP A 55 2.41 -10.67 -2.44
CA ASP A 55 1.17 -10.18 -3.05
C ASP A 55 1.41 -8.84 -3.79
N PHE A 56 2.31 -7.99 -3.28
CA PHE A 56 2.71 -6.77 -3.98
C PHE A 56 3.48 -7.07 -5.26
N ALA A 57 4.37 -8.08 -5.23
CA ALA A 57 5.14 -8.53 -6.38
C ALA A 57 4.26 -9.12 -7.50
N ARG A 58 3.09 -9.68 -7.16
CA ARG A 58 2.09 -10.15 -8.14
C ARG A 58 1.35 -9.02 -8.85
N THR A 59 1.52 -7.78 -8.39
CA THR A 59 0.95 -6.57 -8.98
C THR A 59 2.04 -5.65 -9.52
N ARG A 60 1.71 -4.38 -9.80
CA ARG A 60 2.68 -3.36 -10.20
C ARG A 60 3.25 -2.57 -9.02
N VAL A 61 2.80 -2.81 -7.79
CA VAL A 61 3.13 -1.95 -6.65
C VAL A 61 4.64 -1.88 -6.40
N LEU A 62 5.38 -2.99 -6.44
CA LEU A 62 6.83 -2.95 -6.24
C LEU A 62 7.57 -2.25 -7.38
N GLN A 63 7.04 -2.34 -8.61
CA GLN A 63 7.58 -1.62 -9.76
C GLN A 63 7.38 -0.11 -9.59
N ASP A 64 6.17 0.30 -9.17
CA ASP A 64 5.86 1.70 -8.87
C ASP A 64 6.71 2.22 -7.69
N TRP A 65 7.08 1.36 -6.74
CA TRP A 65 7.95 1.73 -5.63
C TRP A 65 9.39 1.98 -6.07
N ALA A 66 9.90 1.20 -7.02
CA ALA A 66 11.24 1.39 -7.55
C ALA A 66 11.45 2.82 -8.11
N GLU A 67 10.42 3.43 -8.69
CA GLU A 67 10.48 4.79 -9.26
C GLU A 67 10.89 5.87 -8.24
N PHE A 68 10.62 5.66 -6.95
CA PHE A 68 11.02 6.59 -5.90
C PHE A 68 12.09 6.03 -4.98
N LEU A 69 12.16 4.70 -4.80
CA LEU A 69 13.19 4.08 -3.97
C LEU A 69 14.59 4.24 -4.57
N VAL A 70 14.70 4.39 -5.89
CA VAL A 70 15.97 4.74 -6.58
C VAL A 70 16.63 6.02 -6.07
N HIS A 71 15.86 6.91 -5.42
CA HIS A 71 16.38 8.13 -4.81
C HIS A 71 16.80 7.96 -3.34
N CYS A 72 16.57 6.80 -2.73
CA CYS A 72 16.95 6.51 -1.35
C CYS A 72 18.40 6.02 -1.28
N GLU A 73 19.09 6.39 -0.20
CA GLU A 73 20.45 5.92 0.08
C GLU A 73 20.47 4.38 0.17
N GLY A 74 21.48 3.75 -0.44
CA GLY A 74 21.66 2.30 -0.40
C GLY A 74 20.76 1.51 -1.34
N TYR A 75 19.94 2.14 -2.18
CA TYR A 75 19.14 1.41 -3.16
C TYR A 75 20.04 0.68 -4.18
N PRO A 76 19.84 -0.64 -4.44
CA PRO A 76 20.81 -1.44 -5.21
C PRO A 76 20.96 -1.05 -6.68
N ASP A 77 19.97 -0.36 -7.27
CA ASP A 77 20.02 0.12 -8.66
C ASP A 77 20.02 1.66 -8.73
N ALA A 78 21.07 2.30 -8.18
CA ALA A 78 21.23 3.76 -8.23
C ALA A 78 21.33 4.34 -9.65
N ALA A 79 21.55 3.50 -10.68
CA ALA A 79 21.61 3.91 -12.08
C ALA A 79 20.24 3.86 -12.79
N GLY A 80 19.23 3.19 -12.21
CA GLY A 80 17.88 3.05 -12.78
C GLY A 80 17.84 2.21 -14.06
N VAL A 81 18.78 1.27 -14.22
CA VAL A 81 18.99 0.50 -15.46
C VAL A 81 18.61 -0.98 -15.29
N ALA A 82 18.49 -1.49 -14.06
CA ALA A 82 18.28 -2.90 -13.77
C ALA A 82 17.01 -3.13 -12.93
N SER A 83 16.09 -3.95 -13.45
CA SER A 83 14.98 -4.46 -12.64
C SER A 83 15.54 -5.41 -11.59
N LEU A 84 15.53 -4.98 -10.32
CA LEU A 84 15.88 -5.84 -9.18
C LEU A 84 14.99 -7.08 -9.16
N SER A 85 15.56 -8.21 -8.76
CA SER A 85 14.81 -9.42 -8.42
C SER A 85 13.93 -9.18 -7.18
N LEU A 86 12.93 -10.04 -6.96
CA LEU A 86 12.08 -9.95 -5.76
C LEU A 86 12.93 -10.09 -4.48
N ASP A 87 13.94 -10.94 -4.48
CA ASP A 87 14.80 -11.14 -3.31
C ASP A 87 15.64 -9.90 -3.00
N GLU A 88 16.21 -9.24 -4.01
CA GLU A 88 16.94 -7.97 -3.84
C GLU A 88 16.02 -6.84 -3.33
N GLN A 89 14.77 -6.79 -3.81
CA GLN A 89 13.77 -5.84 -3.30
C GLN A 89 13.42 -6.14 -1.84
N LYS A 90 13.18 -7.41 -1.50
CA LYS A 90 12.90 -7.86 -0.13
C LYS A 90 14.07 -7.55 0.81
N GLU A 91 15.30 -7.78 0.36
CA GLU A 91 16.51 -7.50 1.14
C GLU A 91 16.64 -6.00 1.43
N PHE A 92 16.51 -5.15 0.40
CA PHE A 92 16.55 -3.70 0.58
C PHE A 92 15.45 -3.22 1.55
N LEU A 93 14.21 -3.67 1.37
CA LEU A 93 13.09 -3.27 2.22
C LEU A 93 13.30 -3.73 3.67
N THR A 94 13.74 -4.97 3.87
CA THR A 94 14.00 -5.54 5.22
C THR A 94 15.13 -4.80 5.92
N ALA A 95 16.22 -4.49 5.21
CA ALA A 95 17.36 -3.76 5.76
C ALA A 95 17.00 -2.35 6.26
N HIS A 96 15.93 -1.75 5.71
CA HIS A 96 15.47 -0.41 6.05
C HIS A 96 14.18 -0.40 6.89
N GLN A 97 13.74 -1.56 7.40
CA GLN A 97 12.62 -1.62 8.33
C GLN A 97 12.97 -0.99 9.68
N VAL A 98 12.02 -0.22 10.21
CA VAL A 98 12.10 0.34 11.56
C VAL A 98 10.90 -0.16 12.36
N THR A 99 11.16 -0.68 13.55
CA THR A 99 10.09 -1.11 14.46
C THR A 99 9.27 0.09 14.92
N ALA A 100 7.95 0.03 14.74
CA ALA A 100 7.06 1.06 15.22
C ALA A 100 7.07 1.13 16.76
N ALA A 101 7.09 2.34 17.32
CA ALA A 101 6.98 2.53 18.77
C ALA A 101 5.59 2.16 19.31
N LEU A 102 4.56 2.29 18.46
CA LEU A 102 3.19 1.88 18.72
C LEU A 102 2.50 1.56 17.40
N TYR A 103 1.71 0.50 17.38
CA TYR A 103 0.82 0.16 16.27
C TYR A 103 -0.44 -0.49 16.83
N ASP A 104 -1.54 0.27 16.83
CA ASP A 104 -2.83 -0.19 17.33
C ASP A 104 -3.85 -0.22 16.20
N ARG A 105 -4.68 -1.27 16.19
CA ARG A 105 -5.85 -1.39 15.33
C ARG A 105 -7.07 -1.52 16.22
N SER A 106 -8.08 -0.67 16.00
CA SER A 106 -9.36 -0.78 16.72
C SER A 106 -10.11 -2.08 16.44
N TYR A 107 -9.86 -2.68 15.26
CA TYR A 107 -10.44 -3.95 14.81
C TYR A 107 -9.31 -4.84 14.25
N PRO A 108 -8.51 -5.47 15.12
CA PRO A 108 -7.32 -6.21 14.70
C PRO A 108 -7.65 -7.47 13.90
N ASP A 109 -8.80 -8.10 14.19
CA ASP A 109 -9.20 -9.39 13.58
C ASP A 109 -10.02 -9.24 12.29
N VAL A 110 -10.33 -8.02 11.88
CA VAL A 110 -11.12 -7.77 10.66
C VAL A 110 -10.19 -7.66 9.46
N THR A 111 -10.38 -8.53 8.48
CA THR A 111 -9.58 -8.59 7.24
C THR A 111 -10.07 -7.59 6.18
N ALA A 112 -9.19 -7.22 5.24
CA ALA A 112 -9.55 -6.34 4.12
C ALA A 112 -10.69 -6.95 3.28
N LYS A 113 -10.69 -8.28 3.13
CA LYS A 113 -11.77 -9.02 2.45
C LYS A 113 -13.11 -8.91 3.18
N GLU A 114 -13.12 -8.97 4.51
CA GLU A 114 -14.34 -8.81 5.31
C GLU A 114 -14.87 -7.38 5.22
N ILE A 115 -14.00 -6.36 5.20
CA ILE A 115 -14.41 -4.97 4.97
C ILE A 115 -15.08 -4.83 3.61
N LEU A 116 -14.47 -5.34 2.54
CA LEU A 116 -15.06 -5.30 1.19
C LEU A 116 -16.40 -6.04 1.11
N LYS A 117 -16.53 -7.16 1.83
CA LYS A 117 -17.80 -7.88 1.96
C LYS A 117 -18.84 -7.03 2.70
N ALA A 118 -18.49 -6.43 3.83
CA ALA A 118 -19.39 -5.59 4.62
C ALA A 118 -19.90 -4.38 3.83
N LEU A 119 -19.02 -3.69 3.08
CA LEU A 119 -19.40 -2.57 2.21
C LEU A 119 -20.40 -2.99 1.14
N ARG A 120 -20.19 -4.13 0.49
CA ARG A 120 -21.14 -4.67 -0.50
C ARG A 120 -22.49 -5.02 0.11
N VAL A 121 -22.51 -5.62 1.31
CA VAL A 121 -23.75 -5.90 2.03
C VAL A 121 -24.48 -4.59 2.36
N GLN A 122 -23.76 -3.57 2.84
CA GLN A 122 -24.32 -2.26 3.16
C GLN A 122 -24.93 -1.59 1.92
N THR A 123 -24.25 -1.63 0.77
CA THR A 123 -24.76 -1.07 -0.48
C THR A 123 -26.07 -1.74 -0.92
N VAL A 124 -26.09 -3.08 -0.99
CA VAL A 124 -27.28 -3.83 -1.41
C VAL A 124 -28.43 -3.63 -0.43
N PHE A 125 -28.13 -3.62 0.87
CA PHE A 125 -29.15 -3.40 1.90
C PHE A 125 -29.78 -2.01 1.79
N GLN A 126 -28.98 -0.97 1.53
CA GLN A 126 -29.51 0.38 1.32
C GLN A 126 -30.41 0.46 0.09
N GLN A 127 -30.01 -0.17 -1.02
CA GLN A 127 -30.83 -0.23 -2.24
C GLN A 127 -32.21 -0.86 -1.97
N LEU A 128 -32.25 -1.95 -1.21
CA LEU A 128 -33.50 -2.60 -0.83
C LEU A 128 -34.39 -1.71 0.04
N LEU A 129 -33.81 -0.93 0.96
CA LEU A 129 -34.58 0.02 1.78
C LEU A 129 -35.16 1.16 0.94
N ASP A 130 -34.39 1.66 -0.02
CA ASP A 130 -34.82 2.72 -0.92
C ASP A 130 -35.99 2.25 -1.81
N GLU A 131 -35.89 1.04 -2.38
CA GLU A 131 -36.95 0.41 -3.19
C GLU A 131 -38.22 0.11 -2.38
N ALA A 132 -38.09 -0.30 -1.11
CA ALA A 132 -39.23 -0.58 -0.25
C ALA A 132 -39.95 0.71 0.22
N SER A 133 -39.29 1.86 0.13
CA SER A 133 -39.81 3.15 0.58
C SER A 133 -40.37 4.03 -0.55
N SER A 134 -40.23 3.59 -1.81
CA SER A 134 -40.73 4.24 -3.03
C SER A 134 -42.06 3.67 -3.50
#